data_AF-A0A942HH09-F1
#
_entry.id   AF-A0A942HH09-F1
#
_cell.length_a   1.000
_cell.length_b   1.000
_cell.length_c   1.000
_cell.angle_alpha   90.00
_cell.angle_beta   90.00
_cell.angle_gamma   90.00
#
_symmetry.space_group_name_H-M   'P 1'
#
loop_
_entity.id
_entity.type
_entity.pdbx_description
1 polymer ?
#
loop_
_entity_poly.entity_id
_entity_poly.type
_entity_poly.pdbx_seq_one_letter_code
_entity_poly.pdbx_strand_id
1 'polypeptide(L)'
;MKKCPFCSQPIQDDARVCAHCRTDLAAAQAPAHAAVPPVYQQSPDAQPPIAGDAYSAGPFASPPQTSGKATGSLIAGIAAYVVAPFVGAIVAIVLGHMGLSEIKKSAGRLKGEGMAIAGLVLGYLQFAGLPVILIIAAIAIPNLLRAKMAANEASAVGSLRTITTAEIAYASDCPKIGFAYSLAEMGPGGTDCPEASNQLDSLLAHGQKHGYLFTPHMSSFSGNKPETGFGWNADPTTQSTGTRHFFVDQTGIIRFSNTAQADETSPPLR
;
A
#
# COMPACT_ATOMS: atom_id res chain seq x y z
N MET A 1 34.66 -8.20 32.07
CA MET A 1 33.76 -8.09 30.90
C MET A 1 34.47 -8.71 29.70
N LYS A 2 33.95 -9.83 29.21
CA LYS A 2 34.46 -10.54 28.03
C LYS A 2 33.66 -10.11 26.79
N LYS A 3 34.22 -10.31 25.59
CA LYS A 3 33.46 -10.12 24.34
C LYS A 3 32.73 -11.42 23.99
N CYS A 4 31.49 -11.31 23.53
CA CYS A 4 30.77 -12.45 22.98
C CYS A 4 31.51 -12.97 21.72
N PRO A 5 31.84 -14.28 21.63
CA PRO A 5 32.56 -14.83 20.48
C PRO A 5 31.76 -14.81 19.17
N PHE A 6 30.43 -14.66 19.24
CA PHE A 6 29.55 -14.67 18.07
C PHE A 6 29.22 -13.26 17.53
N CYS A 7 29.06 -12.26 18.40
CA CYS A 7 28.63 -10.90 18.00
C CYS A 7 29.57 -9.78 18.45
N SER A 8 30.68 -10.11 19.13
CA SER A 8 31.75 -9.20 19.56
C SER A 8 31.37 -8.05 20.51
N GLN A 9 30.12 -7.98 20.99
CA GLN A 9 29.67 -7.02 21.99
C GLN A 9 30.17 -7.39 23.41
N PRO A 10 30.40 -6.41 24.30
CA PRO A 10 30.83 -6.65 25.68
C PRO A 10 29.71 -7.29 26.50
N ILE A 11 30.03 -8.36 27.24
CA ILE A 11 29.13 -9.08 28.12
C ILE A 11 29.74 -9.25 29.51
N GLN A 12 28.91 -9.54 30.51
CA GLN A 12 29.38 -9.90 31.85
C GLN A 12 30.10 -11.26 31.81
N ASP A 13 31.08 -11.44 32.70
CA ASP A 13 32.00 -12.59 32.64
C ASP A 13 31.32 -13.93 32.97
N ASP A 14 30.24 -13.89 33.75
CA ASP A 14 29.40 -15.01 34.18
C ASP A 14 28.12 -15.21 33.33
N ALA A 15 27.93 -14.40 32.29
CA ALA A 15 26.73 -14.47 31.45
C ALA A 15 26.65 -15.84 30.73
N ARG A 16 25.56 -16.59 30.98
CA ARG A 16 25.24 -17.84 30.28
C ARG A 16 24.62 -17.61 28.90
N VAL A 17 23.88 -16.52 28.71
CA VAL A 17 23.25 -16.15 27.43
C VAL A 17 23.58 -14.69 27.10
N CYS A 18 23.93 -14.40 25.84
CA CYS A 18 24.24 -13.04 25.42
C CYS A 18 22.97 -12.17 25.29
N ALA A 19 22.91 -11.01 25.94
CA ALA A 19 21.75 -10.12 25.88
C ALA A 19 21.49 -9.49 24.50
N HIS A 20 22.51 -9.37 23.64
CA HIS A 20 22.39 -8.74 22.32
C HIS A 20 21.97 -9.70 21.21
N CYS A 21 22.57 -10.90 21.14
CA CYS A 21 22.29 -11.89 20.09
C CYS A 21 21.50 -13.12 20.57
N ARG A 22 21.19 -13.20 21.88
CA ARG A 22 20.45 -14.28 22.54
C ARG A 22 21.01 -15.69 22.38
N THR A 23 22.28 -15.84 21.98
CA THR A 23 22.94 -17.14 21.84
C THR A 23 23.39 -17.65 23.22
N ASP A 24 23.22 -18.96 23.45
CA ASP A 24 23.71 -19.64 24.65
C ASP A 24 25.23 -19.85 24.56
N LEU A 25 25.96 -19.31 25.54
CA LEU A 25 27.41 -19.31 25.59
C LEU A 25 27.96 -20.54 26.34
N ALA A 26 27.11 -21.34 27.00
CA ALA A 26 27.52 -22.52 27.74
C ALA A 26 28.04 -23.64 26.82
N ALA A 27 27.58 -23.69 25.57
CA ALA A 27 28.05 -24.65 24.57
C ALA A 27 29.49 -24.38 24.08
N ALA A 28 30.00 -23.15 24.26
CA ALA A 28 31.34 -22.76 23.79
C ALA A 28 32.47 -23.13 24.77
N GLN A 29 32.17 -23.72 25.93
CA GLN A 29 33.14 -24.06 26.99
C GLN A 29 33.23 -25.56 27.30
N ALA A 30 32.85 -26.44 26.37
CA ALA A 30 33.18 -27.86 26.49
C ALA A 30 34.70 -28.08 26.32
N PRO A 31 35.40 -28.76 27.25
CA PRO A 31 36.84 -28.94 27.17
C PRO A 31 37.23 -29.88 26.02
N ALA A 32 38.19 -29.41 25.21
CA ALA A 32 38.90 -30.22 24.23
C ALA A 32 39.87 -31.18 24.96
N HIS A 33 39.39 -32.38 25.30
CA HIS A 33 40.30 -33.51 25.50
C HIS A 33 40.54 -34.17 24.14
N ALA A 34 41.80 -34.13 23.75
CA ALA A 34 42.32 -34.54 22.46
C ALA A 34 41.96 -35.98 22.12
N ALA A 35 41.27 -36.18 21.00
CA ALA A 35 41.27 -37.45 20.30
C ALA A 35 42.63 -37.60 19.60
N VAL A 36 43.61 -38.19 20.30
CA VAL A 36 44.79 -38.78 19.66
C VAL A 36 44.34 -40.14 19.10
N PRO A 37 44.47 -40.43 17.80
CA PRO A 37 44.14 -41.75 17.27
C PRO A 37 45.14 -42.79 17.81
N PRO A 38 44.70 -43.97 18.28
CA PRO A 38 45.62 -45.04 18.63
C PRO A 38 46.33 -45.54 17.36
N VAL A 39 47.66 -45.55 17.42
CA VAL A 39 48.52 -46.27 16.46
C VAL A 39 48.23 -47.75 16.63
N TYR A 40 47.76 -48.42 15.57
CA TYR A 40 47.63 -49.88 15.57
C TYR A 40 49.01 -50.51 15.46
N GLN A 41 49.55 -50.97 16.59
CA GLN A 41 50.62 -51.96 16.59
C GLN A 41 50.01 -53.32 16.27
N GLN A 42 50.31 -53.86 15.09
CA GLN A 42 49.96 -55.22 14.70
C GLN A 42 50.76 -56.21 15.55
N SER A 43 50.10 -56.88 16.49
CA SER A 43 50.56 -58.13 17.08
C SER A 43 50.05 -59.29 16.22
N PRO A 44 50.91 -60.15 15.66
CA PRO A 44 50.46 -61.38 15.03
C PRO A 44 50.02 -62.38 16.12
N ASP A 45 49.00 -63.16 15.80
CA ASP A 45 48.57 -64.37 16.51
C ASP A 45 47.74 -64.19 17.80
N ALA A 46 46.46 -63.87 17.61
CA ALA A 46 45.37 -64.41 18.44
C ALA A 46 44.04 -64.23 17.72
N GLN A 47 43.51 -65.29 17.11
CA GLN A 47 42.17 -65.31 16.53
C GLN A 47 41.17 -65.75 17.61
N PRO A 48 40.24 -64.88 18.06
CA PRO A 48 39.24 -65.27 19.05
C PRO A 48 38.09 -66.07 18.41
N PRO A 49 37.45 -66.98 19.17
CA PRO A 49 36.49 -67.96 18.66
C PRO A 49 35.16 -67.30 18.24
N ILE A 50 34.59 -67.80 17.15
CA ILE A 50 33.33 -67.36 16.56
C ILE A 50 32.17 -67.82 17.45
N ALA A 51 31.68 -66.94 18.32
CA ALA A 51 30.41 -67.13 19.02
C ALA A 51 29.28 -66.67 18.10
N GLY A 52 28.43 -67.61 17.69
CA GLY A 52 27.25 -67.33 16.89
C GLY A 52 26.17 -66.69 17.74
N ASP A 53 26.01 -65.38 17.62
CA ASP A 53 24.86 -64.66 18.16
C ASP A 53 23.91 -64.28 17.03
N ALA A 54 22.66 -64.70 17.19
CA ALA A 54 21.55 -64.42 16.32
C ALA A 54 21.23 -62.92 16.32
N TYR A 55 21.55 -62.22 15.23
CA TYR A 55 21.01 -60.89 14.97
C TYR A 55 19.51 -61.03 14.63
N SER A 56 18.65 -60.98 15.64
CA SER A 56 17.23 -60.68 15.41
C SER A 56 17.13 -59.21 14.99
N ALA A 57 17.02 -58.96 13.68
CA ALA A 57 16.68 -57.65 13.15
C ALA A 57 15.35 -57.19 13.77
N GLY A 58 15.38 -56.16 14.61
CA GLY A 58 14.17 -55.51 15.09
C GLY A 58 13.38 -54.91 13.92
N PRO A 59 12.05 -54.77 14.02
CA PRO A 59 11.25 -54.21 12.93
C PRO A 59 11.75 -52.80 12.61
N PHE A 60 12.22 -52.58 11.38
CA PHE A 60 12.51 -51.24 10.88
C PHE A 60 11.20 -50.45 10.87
N ALA A 61 11.02 -49.52 11.81
CA ALA A 61 9.90 -48.59 11.78
C ALA A 61 10.05 -47.71 10.53
N SER A 62 9.12 -47.85 9.57
CA SER A 62 9.14 -47.03 8.36
C SER A 62 9.01 -45.54 8.72
N PRO A 63 9.74 -44.64 8.03
CA PRO A 63 9.64 -43.22 8.31
C PRO A 63 8.20 -42.73 8.05
N PRO A 64 7.67 -41.83 8.90
CA PRO A 64 6.30 -41.33 8.77
C PRO A 64 6.12 -40.59 7.43
N GLN A 65 5.04 -40.89 6.71
CA GLN A 65 4.75 -40.27 5.41
C GLN A 65 3.79 -39.08 5.56
N THR A 66 3.87 -38.06 4.70
CA THR A 66 2.91 -36.95 4.70
C THR A 66 1.70 -37.30 3.82
N SER A 67 0.49 -36.88 4.20
CA SER A 67 -0.69 -37.14 3.37
C SER A 67 -0.67 -36.24 2.13
N GLY A 68 -0.79 -36.84 0.94
CA GLY A 68 -0.91 -36.10 -0.32
C GLY A 68 -2.11 -35.13 -0.35
N LYS A 69 -3.16 -35.41 0.44
CA LYS A 69 -4.32 -34.53 0.57
C LYS A 69 -4.02 -33.28 1.41
N ALA A 70 -3.12 -33.37 2.39
CA ALA A 70 -2.67 -32.22 3.18
C ALA A 70 -1.84 -31.25 2.32
N THR A 71 -0.88 -31.78 1.55
CA THR A 71 -0.10 -30.98 0.59
C THR A 71 -1.00 -30.39 -0.50
N GLY A 72 -1.94 -31.19 -1.02
CA GLY A 72 -2.93 -30.75 -2.00
C GLY A 72 -3.81 -29.61 -1.48
N SER A 73 -4.24 -29.65 -0.21
CA SER A 73 -5.04 -28.58 0.40
C SER A 73 -4.28 -27.25 0.52
N LEU A 74 -2.97 -27.30 0.82
CA LEU A 74 -2.14 -26.11 0.92
C LEU A 74 -1.91 -25.47 -0.46
N ILE A 75 -1.56 -26.30 -1.45
CA ILE A 75 -1.33 -25.82 -2.83
C ILE A 75 -2.64 -25.29 -3.42
N ALA A 76 -3.76 -25.99 -3.21
CA ALA A 76 -5.06 -25.51 -3.65
C ALA A 76 -5.47 -24.21 -2.95
N GLY A 77 -5.21 -24.07 -1.64
CA GLY A 77 -5.49 -22.83 -0.92
C GLY A 77 -4.70 -21.62 -1.46
N ILE A 78 -3.43 -21.81 -1.81
CA ILE A 78 -2.59 -20.76 -2.39
C ILE A 78 -2.99 -20.49 -3.86
N ALA A 79 -3.17 -21.53 -4.67
CA ALA A 79 -3.53 -21.41 -6.08
C ALA A 79 -4.96 -20.85 -6.28
N ALA A 80 -5.86 -21.10 -5.32
CA ALA A 80 -7.23 -20.57 -5.33
C ALA A 80 -7.27 -19.04 -5.38
N TYR A 81 -6.32 -18.36 -4.73
CA TYR A 81 -6.26 -16.89 -4.74
C TYR A 81 -6.06 -16.31 -6.14
N VAL A 82 -5.47 -17.06 -7.07
CA VAL A 82 -5.08 -16.55 -8.40
C VAL A 82 -5.94 -17.15 -9.52
N VAL A 83 -6.30 -18.43 -9.47
CA VAL A 83 -6.91 -19.14 -10.61
C VAL A 83 -8.44 -19.12 -10.56
N ALA A 84 -9.04 -19.33 -9.38
CA ALA A 84 -10.49 -19.38 -9.22
C ALA A 84 -10.87 -19.14 -7.74
N PRO A 85 -11.07 -17.88 -7.31
CA PRO A 85 -11.15 -17.51 -5.88
C PRO A 85 -12.30 -18.16 -5.13
N PHE A 86 -13.45 -18.35 -5.78
CA PHE A 86 -14.63 -18.95 -5.15
C PHE A 86 -14.60 -20.49 -5.22
N VAL A 87 -14.28 -21.07 -6.37
CA VAL A 87 -14.26 -22.53 -6.55
C VAL A 87 -13.07 -23.16 -5.80
N GLY A 88 -11.90 -22.53 -5.86
CA GLY A 88 -10.70 -23.01 -5.20
C GLY A 88 -10.81 -22.98 -3.67
N ALA A 89 -11.50 -21.98 -3.10
CA ALA A 89 -11.75 -21.93 -1.66
C ALA A 89 -12.59 -23.12 -1.17
N ILE A 90 -13.66 -23.46 -1.90
CA ILE A 90 -14.51 -24.61 -1.56
C ILE A 90 -13.70 -25.92 -1.64
N VAL A 91 -12.91 -26.11 -2.69
CA VAL A 91 -12.06 -27.29 -2.85
C VAL A 91 -11.02 -27.39 -1.73
N ALA A 92 -10.39 -26.28 -1.37
CA ALA A 92 -9.41 -26.22 -0.28
C ALA A 92 -10.04 -26.58 1.09
N ILE A 93 -11.25 -26.08 1.38
CA ILE A 93 -11.98 -26.40 2.62
C ILE A 93 -12.33 -27.89 2.67
N VAL A 94 -12.84 -28.45 1.58
CA VAL A 94 -13.23 -29.87 1.50
C VAL A 94 -12.01 -30.79 1.61
N LEU A 95 -10.94 -30.52 0.85
CA LEU A 95 -9.70 -31.30 0.94
C LEU A 95 -9.03 -31.16 2.31
N GLY A 96 -9.08 -29.97 2.92
CA GLY A 96 -8.56 -29.72 4.26
C GLY A 96 -9.25 -30.59 5.31
N HIS A 97 -10.59 -30.65 5.31
CA HIS A 97 -11.34 -31.52 6.23
C HIS A 97 -11.09 -33.01 6.00
N MET A 98 -11.03 -33.47 4.75
CA MET A 98 -10.73 -34.87 4.42
C MET A 98 -9.30 -35.26 4.84
N GLY A 99 -8.32 -34.38 4.58
CA GLY A 99 -6.93 -34.59 4.97
C GLY A 99 -6.77 -34.66 6.49
N LEU A 100 -7.46 -33.78 7.24
CA LEU A 100 -7.43 -33.80 8.70
C LEU A 100 -8.05 -35.08 9.27
N SER A 101 -9.16 -35.56 8.68
CA SER A 101 -9.80 -36.82 9.08
C SER A 101 -8.88 -38.03 8.84
N GLU A 102 -8.16 -38.09 7.72
CA GLU A 102 -7.22 -39.19 7.46
C GLU A 102 -6.02 -39.19 8.40
N ILE A 103 -5.46 -38.02 8.70
CA ILE A 103 -4.34 -37.89 9.64
C ILE A 103 -4.77 -38.40 11.02
N LYS A 104 -5.94 -38.00 11.52
CA LYS A 104 -6.48 -38.45 12.81
C LYS A 104 -6.72 -39.97 12.87
N LYS A 105 -7.19 -40.57 11.76
CA LYS A 105 -7.44 -42.03 11.67
C LYS A 105 -6.18 -42.87 11.42
N SER A 106 -5.05 -42.24 11.08
CA SER A 106 -3.85 -42.94 10.62
C SER A 106 -3.01 -43.59 11.74
N ALA A 107 -3.38 -43.41 13.02
CA ALA A 107 -2.65 -43.91 14.18
C ALA A 107 -1.13 -43.59 14.15
N GLY A 108 -0.77 -42.41 13.64
CA GLY A 108 0.62 -41.95 13.55
C GLY A 108 1.33 -42.23 12.23
N ARG A 109 0.70 -42.93 11.27
CA ARG A 109 1.31 -43.17 9.95
C ARG A 109 1.41 -41.92 9.07
N LEU A 110 0.48 -40.96 9.21
CA LEU A 110 0.42 -39.76 8.38
C LEU A 110 0.72 -38.50 9.21
N LYS A 111 1.61 -37.63 8.72
CA LYS A 111 1.86 -36.28 9.26
C LYS A 111 1.34 -35.19 8.32
N GLY A 112 1.21 -33.97 8.82
CA GLY A 112 0.79 -32.79 8.03
C GLY A 112 -0.37 -31.97 8.60
N GLU A 113 -0.71 -32.15 9.87
CA GLU A 113 -1.86 -31.48 10.50
C GLU A 113 -1.81 -29.95 10.37
N GLY A 114 -0.65 -29.34 10.63
CA GLY A 114 -0.47 -27.89 10.47
C GLY A 114 -0.69 -27.38 9.04
N MET A 115 -0.32 -28.18 8.02
CA MET A 115 -0.53 -27.81 6.61
C MET A 115 -2.02 -27.88 6.23
N ALA A 116 -2.73 -28.89 6.72
CA ALA A 116 -4.18 -29.01 6.52
C ALA A 116 -4.96 -27.89 7.24
N ILE A 117 -4.54 -27.53 8.46
CA ILE A 117 -5.11 -26.39 9.19
C ILE A 117 -4.84 -25.08 8.46
N ALA A 118 -3.61 -24.86 7.99
CA ALA A 118 -3.25 -23.65 7.25
C ALA A 118 -4.10 -23.50 5.97
N GLY A 119 -4.25 -24.57 5.19
CA GLY A 119 -5.10 -24.58 3.99
C GLY A 119 -6.57 -24.28 4.30
N LEU A 120 -7.08 -24.82 5.41
CA LEU A 120 -8.45 -24.58 5.86
C LEU A 120 -8.66 -23.13 6.33
N VAL A 121 -7.74 -22.57 7.12
CA VAL A 121 -7.79 -21.17 7.58
C VAL A 121 -7.76 -20.21 6.39
N LEU A 122 -6.84 -20.41 5.44
CA LEU A 122 -6.78 -19.60 4.21
C LEU A 122 -8.08 -19.71 3.40
N GLY A 123 -8.65 -20.91 3.28
CA GLY A 123 -9.93 -21.14 2.61
C GLY A 123 -11.09 -20.37 3.27
N TYR A 124 -11.20 -20.41 4.60
CA TYR A 124 -12.26 -19.68 5.33
C TYR A 124 -12.07 -18.17 5.30
N LEU A 125 -10.84 -17.67 5.45
CA LEU A 125 -10.56 -16.23 5.34
C LEU A 125 -10.91 -15.71 3.94
N GLN A 126 -10.62 -16.49 2.90
CA GLN A 126 -11.00 -16.15 1.53
C GLN A 126 -12.52 -16.21 1.33
N PHE A 127 -13.17 -17.31 1.74
CA PHE A 127 -14.60 -17.55 1.52
C PHE A 127 -15.49 -16.58 2.30
N ALA A 128 -15.13 -16.25 3.55
CA ALA A 128 -15.91 -15.34 4.39
C ALA A 128 -15.43 -13.88 4.28
N GLY A 129 -14.13 -13.64 4.15
CA GLY A 129 -13.55 -12.29 4.15
C GLY A 129 -13.76 -11.52 2.85
N LEU A 130 -13.57 -12.16 1.70
CA LEU A 130 -13.71 -11.46 0.41
C LEU A 130 -15.12 -10.91 0.17
N PRO A 131 -16.22 -11.67 0.36
CA PRO A 131 -17.56 -11.13 0.15
C PRO A 131 -17.84 -9.91 1.03
N VAL A 132 -17.41 -9.94 2.30
CA VAL A 132 -17.57 -8.82 3.23
C VAL A 132 -16.83 -7.57 2.73
N ILE A 133 -15.57 -7.72 2.32
CA ILE A 133 -14.76 -6.61 1.77
C ILE A 133 -15.41 -6.06 0.50
N LEU A 134 -15.89 -6.92 -0.39
CA LEU A 134 -16.55 -6.49 -1.64
C LEU A 134 -17.86 -5.75 -1.37
N ILE A 135 -18.66 -6.18 -0.39
CA ILE A 135 -19.89 -5.49 0.01
C ILE A 135 -19.56 -4.09 0.56
N ILE A 136 -18.56 -3.99 1.44
CA ILE A 136 -18.11 -2.69 1.99
C ILE A 136 -17.60 -1.79 0.85
N ALA A 137 -16.77 -2.32 -0.05
CA ALA A 137 -16.23 -1.57 -1.18
C ALA A 137 -17.34 -1.09 -2.13
N ALA A 138 -18.33 -1.94 -2.42
CA ALA A 138 -19.46 -1.57 -3.28
C ALA A 138 -20.27 -0.39 -2.75
N ILE A 139 -20.35 -0.23 -1.42
CA ILE A 139 -21.04 0.91 -0.78
C ILE A 139 -20.08 2.11 -0.65
N ALA A 140 -18.83 1.87 -0.28
CA ALA A 140 -17.86 2.91 0.03
C ALA A 140 -17.34 3.62 -1.23
N ILE A 141 -17.03 2.89 -2.31
CA ILE A 141 -16.48 3.46 -3.55
C ILE A 141 -17.37 4.55 -4.15
N PRO A 142 -18.69 4.34 -4.39
CA PRO A 142 -19.52 5.40 -4.96
C PRO A 142 -19.62 6.62 -4.05
N ASN A 143 -19.66 6.42 -2.74
CA ASN A 143 -19.68 7.52 -1.77
C ASN A 143 -18.36 8.30 -1.78
N LEU A 144 -17.23 7.60 -1.86
CA LEU A 144 -15.90 8.21 -1.94
C LEU A 144 -15.73 9.02 -3.24
N LEU A 145 -16.21 8.50 -4.37
CA LEU A 145 -16.18 9.23 -5.64
C LEU A 145 -17.02 10.50 -5.59
N ARG A 146 -18.22 10.44 -5.00
CA ARG A 146 -19.07 11.64 -4.78
C ARG A 146 -18.41 12.64 -3.84
N ALA A 147 -17.80 12.17 -2.75
CA ALA A 147 -17.06 13.02 -1.82
C ALA A 147 -15.87 13.70 -2.51
N LYS A 148 -15.14 12.98 -3.36
CA LYS A 148 -14.03 13.53 -4.14
C LYS A 148 -14.50 14.61 -5.13
N MET A 149 -15.60 14.39 -5.86
CA MET A 149 -16.17 15.40 -6.75
C MET A 149 -16.60 16.65 -5.98
N ALA A 150 -17.27 16.50 -4.85
CA ALA A 150 -17.65 17.63 -4.00
C ALA A 150 -16.43 18.41 -3.46
N ALA A 151 -15.35 17.70 -3.10
CA ALA A 151 -14.10 18.33 -2.66
C ALA A 151 -13.40 19.09 -3.79
N ASN A 152 -13.37 18.53 -5.01
CA ASN A 152 -12.82 19.20 -6.19
C ASN A 152 -13.62 20.47 -6.52
N GLU A 153 -14.95 20.38 -6.53
CA GLU A 153 -15.85 21.53 -6.74
C GLU A 153 -15.62 22.61 -5.67
N ALA A 154 -15.52 22.23 -4.39
CA ALA A 154 -15.21 23.16 -3.32
C ALA A 154 -13.83 23.82 -3.51
N SER A 155 -12.83 23.07 -3.97
CA SER A 155 -11.53 23.64 -4.29
C SER A 155 -11.57 24.57 -5.48
N ALA A 156 -12.39 24.32 -6.50
CA ALA A 156 -12.56 25.21 -7.64
C ALA A 156 -13.12 26.57 -7.19
N VAL A 157 -14.15 26.55 -6.36
CA VAL A 157 -14.74 27.75 -5.75
C VAL A 157 -13.71 28.47 -4.88
N GLY A 158 -12.93 27.74 -4.08
CA GLY A 158 -11.84 28.32 -3.28
C GLY A 158 -10.76 28.99 -4.15
N SER A 159 -10.34 28.33 -5.23
CA SER A 159 -9.40 28.87 -6.20
C SER A 159 -9.90 30.12 -6.91
N LEU A 160 -11.18 30.18 -7.29
CA LEU A 160 -11.77 31.38 -7.86
C LEU A 160 -11.72 32.56 -6.88
N ARG A 161 -11.96 32.33 -5.59
CA ARG A 161 -11.78 33.38 -4.56
C ARG A 161 -10.32 33.83 -4.46
N THR A 162 -9.37 32.90 -4.51
CA THR A 162 -7.94 33.24 -4.53
C THR A 162 -7.57 34.06 -5.75
N ILE A 163 -8.07 33.70 -6.94
CA ILE A 163 -7.88 34.45 -8.18
C ILE A 163 -8.47 35.86 -8.04
N THR A 164 -9.70 36.01 -7.57
CA THR A 164 -10.33 37.32 -7.35
C THR A 164 -9.50 38.21 -6.42
N THR A 165 -8.99 37.67 -5.31
CA THR A 165 -8.12 38.43 -4.41
C THR A 165 -6.80 38.83 -5.08
N ALA A 166 -6.19 37.91 -5.84
CA ALA A 166 -4.95 38.17 -6.57
C ALA A 166 -5.15 39.25 -7.64
N GLU A 167 -6.26 39.22 -8.38
CA GLU A 167 -6.63 40.23 -9.39
C GLU A 167 -6.79 41.62 -8.78
N ILE A 168 -7.46 41.71 -7.63
CA ILE A 168 -7.63 43.00 -6.92
C ILE A 168 -6.27 43.56 -6.47
N ALA A 169 -5.39 42.72 -5.93
CA ALA A 169 -4.03 43.11 -5.56
C ALA A 169 -3.19 43.52 -6.79
N TYR A 170 -3.30 42.77 -7.88
CA TYR A 170 -2.60 43.05 -9.12
C TYR A 170 -3.00 44.40 -9.70
N ALA A 171 -4.30 44.70 -9.73
CA ALA A 171 -4.80 46.00 -10.19
C ALA A 171 -4.42 47.17 -9.26
N SER A 172 -4.32 46.93 -7.94
CA SER A 172 -3.88 47.97 -6.99
C SER A 172 -2.39 48.30 -7.12
N ASP A 173 -1.57 47.26 -7.28
CA ASP A 173 -0.12 47.39 -7.31
C ASP A 173 0.37 47.85 -8.70
N CYS A 174 -0.39 47.53 -9.76
CA CYS A 174 -0.06 47.88 -11.14
C CYS A 174 -1.16 48.70 -11.85
N PRO A 175 -1.40 49.97 -11.43
CA PRO A 175 -2.50 50.80 -11.94
C PRO A 175 -2.38 51.18 -13.43
N LYS A 176 -1.18 51.07 -14.03
CA LYS A 176 -0.99 51.29 -15.48
C LYS A 176 -1.39 50.08 -16.33
N ILE A 177 -1.46 48.90 -15.72
CA ILE A 177 -1.80 47.64 -16.37
C ILE A 177 -3.25 47.27 -16.09
N GLY A 178 -3.74 47.54 -14.87
CA GLY A 178 -5.08 47.12 -14.45
C GLY A 178 -5.07 45.65 -14.01
N PHE A 179 -6.16 44.93 -14.26
CA PHE A 179 -6.25 43.48 -13.99
C PHE A 179 -5.32 42.64 -14.88
N ALA A 180 -4.97 41.44 -14.43
CA ALA A 180 -4.09 40.53 -15.16
C ALA A 180 -4.85 39.84 -16.31
N TYR A 181 -4.18 39.62 -17.45
CA TYR A 181 -4.81 38.95 -18.60
C TYR A 181 -4.61 37.43 -18.56
N SER A 182 -3.64 36.96 -17.75
CA SER A 182 -3.33 35.54 -17.58
C SER A 182 -2.98 35.20 -16.13
N LEU A 183 -3.35 33.99 -15.69
CA LEU A 183 -2.99 33.51 -14.34
C LEU A 183 -1.47 33.38 -14.14
N ALA A 184 -0.70 33.24 -15.23
CA ALA A 184 0.75 33.15 -15.18
C ALA A 184 1.39 34.48 -14.72
N GLU A 185 0.78 35.63 -15.05
CA GLU A 185 1.27 36.96 -14.62
C GLU A 185 1.21 37.14 -13.10
N MET A 186 0.20 36.55 -12.45
CA MET A 186 0.04 36.56 -11.00
C MET A 186 0.78 35.39 -10.31
N GLY A 187 1.36 34.47 -11.09
CA GLY A 187 2.08 33.31 -10.61
C GLY A 187 3.58 33.56 -10.36
N PRO A 188 4.33 32.51 -10.02
CA PRO A 188 5.77 32.59 -9.90
C PRO A 188 6.42 32.90 -11.24
N GLY A 189 7.21 33.98 -11.29
CA GLY A 189 7.93 34.41 -12.50
C GLY A 189 7.19 35.42 -13.39
N GLY A 190 6.08 35.99 -12.93
CA GLY A 190 5.41 37.11 -13.62
C GLY A 190 6.30 38.35 -13.75
N THR A 191 6.42 38.90 -14.97
CA THR A 191 7.32 40.02 -15.28
C THR A 191 6.63 41.36 -15.50
N ASP A 192 5.35 41.35 -15.90
CA ASP A 192 4.59 42.56 -16.23
C ASP A 192 4.32 43.42 -14.99
N CYS A 193 4.07 42.77 -13.85
CA CYS A 193 3.90 43.39 -12.54
C CYS A 193 4.70 42.62 -11.49
N PRO A 194 6.00 42.87 -11.32
CA PRO A 194 6.83 42.12 -10.37
C PRO A 194 6.35 42.24 -8.92
N GLU A 195 5.76 43.37 -8.55
CA GLU A 195 5.23 43.69 -7.22
C GLU A 195 4.03 42.80 -6.85
N ALA A 196 3.17 42.47 -7.82
CA ALA A 196 2.04 41.55 -7.66
C ALA A 196 2.30 40.15 -8.25
N SER A 197 3.57 39.80 -8.48
CA SER A 197 3.95 38.43 -8.84
C SER A 197 3.86 37.50 -7.62
N ASN A 198 3.78 36.19 -7.84
CA ASN A 198 3.71 35.17 -6.78
C ASN A 198 2.45 35.23 -5.87
N GLN A 199 1.34 35.81 -6.34
CA GLN A 199 0.06 35.79 -5.65
C GLN A 199 -0.64 34.43 -5.76
N LEU A 200 -0.39 33.71 -6.87
CA LEU A 200 -0.93 32.38 -7.12
C LEU A 200 0.13 31.30 -6.93
N ASP A 201 -0.29 30.13 -6.44
CA ASP A 201 0.54 28.93 -6.45
C ASP A 201 0.80 28.46 -7.89
N SER A 202 1.87 27.69 -8.10
CA SER A 202 2.26 27.27 -9.44
C SER A 202 1.18 26.47 -10.16
N LEU A 203 0.39 25.63 -9.49
CA LEU A 203 -0.65 24.85 -10.16
C LEU A 203 -1.76 25.76 -10.69
N LEU A 204 -2.22 26.71 -9.85
CA LEU A 204 -3.24 27.65 -10.25
C LEU A 204 -2.75 28.64 -11.31
N ALA A 205 -1.48 29.06 -11.25
CA ALA A 205 -0.84 29.88 -12.28
C ALA A 205 -0.77 29.16 -13.65
N HIS A 206 -0.66 27.83 -13.68
CA HIS A 206 -0.77 27.03 -14.90
C HIS A 206 -2.22 26.75 -15.33
N GLY A 207 -3.20 27.30 -14.60
CA GLY A 207 -4.62 27.18 -14.92
C GLY A 207 -5.23 25.81 -14.62
N GLN A 208 -4.60 24.95 -13.80
CA GLN A 208 -5.17 23.64 -13.45
C GLN A 208 -5.02 23.32 -11.97
N LYS A 209 -6.13 22.95 -11.31
CA LYS A 209 -6.09 22.56 -9.90
C LYS A 209 -7.26 21.63 -9.56
N HIS A 210 -6.96 20.53 -8.86
CA HIS A 210 -7.93 19.52 -8.40
C HIS A 210 -8.95 19.05 -9.46
N GLY A 211 -8.52 18.85 -10.70
CA GLY A 211 -9.38 18.35 -11.79
C GLY A 211 -10.30 19.41 -12.40
N TYR A 212 -10.01 20.69 -12.12
CA TYR A 212 -10.62 21.86 -12.75
C TYR A 212 -9.58 22.62 -13.58
N LEU A 213 -10.04 23.11 -14.73
CA LEU A 213 -9.31 24.01 -15.61
C LEU A 213 -9.82 25.43 -15.40
N PHE A 214 -8.91 26.37 -15.23
CA PHE A 214 -9.19 27.79 -15.06
C PHE A 214 -8.83 28.53 -16.33
N THR A 215 -9.81 29.18 -16.95
CA THR A 215 -9.67 29.86 -18.24
C THR A 215 -10.23 31.27 -18.17
N PRO A 216 -9.67 32.20 -18.95
CA PRO A 216 -10.15 33.57 -18.96
C PRO A 216 -11.47 33.66 -19.74
N HIS A 217 -12.44 34.35 -19.17
CA HIS A 217 -13.74 34.63 -19.80
C HIS A 217 -13.62 35.92 -20.64
N MET A 218 -13.37 35.76 -21.93
CA MET A 218 -12.91 36.84 -22.80
C MET A 218 -13.85 38.06 -22.89
N SER A 219 -15.16 37.89 -22.76
CA SER A 219 -16.11 39.02 -22.78
C SER A 219 -16.02 39.92 -21.55
N SER A 220 -15.30 39.48 -20.51
CA SER A 220 -15.05 40.27 -19.30
C SER A 220 -13.78 41.14 -19.40
N PHE A 221 -12.99 41.01 -20.46
CA PHE A 221 -11.77 41.79 -20.69
C PHE A 221 -12.00 42.88 -21.75
N SER A 222 -11.50 44.08 -21.50
CA SER A 222 -11.54 45.20 -22.45
C SER A 222 -10.46 45.11 -23.53
N GLY A 223 -9.40 44.33 -23.29
CA GLY A 223 -8.27 44.15 -24.20
C GLY A 223 -7.34 45.37 -24.29
N ASN A 224 -7.56 46.38 -23.44
CA ASN A 224 -6.79 47.62 -23.40
C ASN A 224 -6.19 47.82 -22.00
N LYS A 225 -4.96 48.34 -21.93
CA LYS A 225 -4.35 48.73 -20.65
C LYS A 225 -4.76 50.19 -20.29
N PRO A 226 -5.16 50.51 -19.06
CA PRO A 226 -5.37 49.57 -17.95
C PRO A 226 -6.63 48.72 -18.16
N GLU A 227 -6.51 47.42 -17.89
CA GLU A 227 -7.63 46.49 -17.96
C GLU A 227 -8.59 46.77 -16.80
N THR A 228 -9.87 46.94 -17.12
CA THR A 228 -10.89 47.46 -16.18
C THR A 228 -11.85 46.38 -15.69
N GLY A 229 -11.80 45.19 -16.29
CA GLY A 229 -12.57 44.03 -15.88
C GLY A 229 -11.76 42.76 -16.00
N PHE A 230 -12.22 41.73 -15.31
CA PHE A 230 -11.70 40.38 -15.46
C PHE A 230 -12.85 39.40 -15.36
N GLY A 231 -12.65 38.22 -15.93
CA GLY A 231 -13.57 37.10 -15.76
C GLY A 231 -12.82 35.80 -15.83
N TRP A 232 -13.13 34.89 -14.92
CA TRP A 232 -12.48 33.59 -14.82
C TRP A 232 -13.53 32.48 -14.73
N ASN A 233 -13.39 31.49 -15.61
CA ASN A 233 -14.14 30.25 -15.54
C ASN A 233 -13.33 29.19 -14.80
N ALA A 234 -14.04 28.30 -14.11
CA ALA A 234 -13.50 27.06 -13.61
C ALA A 234 -14.39 25.90 -14.06
N ASP A 235 -13.87 25.09 -14.98
CA ASP A 235 -14.61 24.00 -15.62
C ASP A 235 -13.99 22.64 -15.26
N PRO A 236 -14.81 21.60 -14.99
CA PRO A 236 -14.28 20.27 -14.71
C PRO A 236 -13.61 19.71 -15.97
N THR A 237 -12.39 19.15 -15.82
CA THR A 237 -11.66 18.54 -16.94
C THR A 237 -12.33 17.26 -17.45
N THR A 238 -13.07 16.57 -16.58
CA THR A 238 -13.87 15.40 -16.93
C THR A 238 -15.12 15.36 -16.07
N GLN A 239 -16.15 14.63 -16.50
CA GLN A 239 -17.36 14.45 -15.68
C GLN A 239 -17.12 13.68 -14.36
N SER A 240 -15.95 13.04 -14.20
CA SER A 240 -15.58 12.35 -12.96
C SER A 240 -14.83 13.24 -11.95
N THR A 241 -14.37 14.42 -12.37
CA THR A 241 -13.70 15.39 -11.49
C THR A 241 -14.68 16.41 -10.90
N GLY A 242 -15.79 16.68 -11.58
CA GLY A 242 -16.89 17.51 -11.10
C GLY A 242 -17.98 17.63 -12.15
N THR A 243 -19.13 18.20 -11.76
CA THR A 243 -20.29 18.39 -12.65
C THR A 243 -20.67 19.85 -12.82
N ARG A 244 -20.28 20.70 -11.86
CA ARG A 244 -20.56 22.13 -11.89
C ARG A 244 -19.44 22.89 -12.59
N HIS A 245 -19.85 23.83 -13.43
CA HIS A 245 -19.03 24.85 -14.04
C HIS A 245 -19.19 26.13 -13.23
N PHE A 246 -18.11 26.88 -13.03
CA PHE A 246 -18.13 28.10 -12.23
C PHE A 246 -17.59 29.29 -13.01
N PHE A 247 -18.03 30.48 -12.59
CA PHE A 247 -17.62 31.75 -13.15
C PHE A 247 -17.50 32.79 -12.03
N VAL A 248 -16.52 33.68 -12.12
CA VAL A 248 -16.40 34.87 -11.28
C VAL A 248 -15.87 36.02 -12.12
N ASP A 249 -16.30 37.23 -11.82
CA ASP A 249 -15.84 38.47 -12.43
C ASP A 249 -15.40 39.48 -11.35
N GLN A 250 -15.17 40.74 -11.75
CA GLN A 250 -14.80 41.82 -10.85
C GLN A 250 -15.85 42.13 -9.76
N THR A 251 -17.07 41.60 -9.85
CA THR A 251 -18.05 41.71 -8.76
C THR A 251 -17.73 40.80 -7.58
N GLY A 252 -16.88 39.78 -7.79
CA GLY A 252 -16.54 38.75 -6.81
C GLY A 252 -17.67 37.74 -6.54
N ILE A 253 -18.80 37.85 -7.23
CA ILE A 253 -19.92 36.92 -7.11
C ILE A 253 -19.61 35.67 -7.93
N ILE A 254 -19.44 34.54 -7.25
CA ILE A 254 -19.27 33.25 -7.92
C ILE A 254 -20.64 32.78 -8.42
N ARG A 255 -20.71 32.43 -9.69
CA ARG A 255 -21.88 31.87 -10.38
C ARG A 255 -21.61 30.45 -10.82
N PHE A 256 -22.66 29.67 -11.06
CA PHE A 256 -22.51 28.28 -11.47
C PHE A 256 -23.55 27.83 -12.50
N SER A 257 -23.18 26.79 -13.26
CA SER A 257 -24.03 26.08 -14.21
C SER A 257 -23.74 24.58 -14.15
N ASN A 258 -24.76 23.74 -14.42
CA ASN A 258 -24.64 22.28 -14.38
C ASN A 258 -24.51 21.65 -15.79
N THR A 259 -24.66 22.44 -16.85
CA THR A 259 -24.82 21.92 -18.22
C THR A 259 -23.85 22.50 -19.23
N ALA A 260 -23.31 23.69 -18.95
CA ALA A 260 -22.38 24.40 -19.81
C ALA A 260 -21.49 25.30 -18.94
N GLN A 261 -20.47 25.90 -19.54
CA GLN A 261 -19.65 26.92 -18.88
C GLN A 261 -20.54 28.02 -18.30
N ALA A 262 -20.26 28.43 -17.06
CA ALA A 262 -21.02 29.48 -16.40
C ALA A 262 -20.60 30.87 -16.91
N ASP A 263 -21.49 31.85 -16.80
CA ASP A 263 -21.30 33.21 -17.28
C ASP A 263 -21.93 34.24 -16.31
N GLU A 264 -21.91 35.53 -16.66
CA GLU A 264 -22.50 36.61 -15.87
C GLU A 264 -24.03 36.49 -15.67
N THR A 265 -24.71 35.73 -16.53
CA THR A 265 -26.17 35.51 -16.45
C THR A 265 -26.53 34.31 -15.58
N SER A 266 -25.56 33.44 -15.29
CA SER A 266 -25.73 32.24 -14.50
C SER A 266 -26.09 32.56 -13.04
N PRO A 267 -26.85 31.69 -12.34
CA PRO A 267 -27.27 31.94 -10.97
C PRO A 267 -26.08 32.03 -10.01
N PRO A 268 -26.14 32.90 -8.99
CA PRO A 268 -25.09 32.99 -7.98
C PRO A 268 -25.04 31.71 -7.12
N LEU A 269 -23.82 31.31 -6.79
CA LEU A 269 -23.55 30.23 -5.84
C LEU A 269 -23.90 30.73 -4.43
N ARG A 270 -24.90 30.09 -3.81
CA ARG A 270 -25.33 30.39 -2.44
C ARG A 270 -24.53 29.61 -1.40
#